data_AF-A0A1F8EJR3-F1
#
_entry.id   AF-A0A1F8EJR3-F1
#
_cell.length_a   1.000
_cell.length_b   1.000
_cell.length_c   1.000
_cell.angle_alpha   90.00
_cell.angle_beta   90.00
_cell.angle_gamma   90.00
#
_symmetry.space_group_name_H-M   'P 1'
#
loop_
_entity.id
_entity.type
_entity.pdbx_description
1 polymer ?
#
loop_
_entity_poly.entity_id
_entity_poly.type
_entity_poly.pdbx_seq_one_letter_code
_entity_poly.pdbx_strand_id
1 'polypeptide(L)'
;MNQFENFTLQSVPKIFAGLACYAVRFAIIIFVVWMVYTGIRFLLSRGDPTAYGEAKKMFFYSLVGGLVIYGVYTIILTISLLVTGSTNLPWVPLSCS
;
A
#
# COMPACT_ATOMS: atom_id res chain seq x y z
N MET A 1 25.52 -29.49 -14.60
CA MET A 1 25.88 -28.09 -14.93
C MET A 1 24.56 -27.42 -15.30
N ASN A 2 24.19 -26.25 -14.71
CA ASN A 2 22.98 -25.39 -14.94
C ASN A 2 22.44 -24.76 -13.63
N GLN A 3 23.01 -25.09 -12.46
CA GLN A 3 22.51 -24.55 -11.19
C GLN A 3 23.05 -23.14 -10.88
N PHE A 4 24.15 -22.70 -11.50
CA PHE A 4 24.89 -21.50 -11.04
C PHE A 4 24.48 -20.17 -11.69
N GLU A 5 23.64 -20.14 -12.72
CA GLU A 5 23.11 -18.87 -13.29
C GLU A 5 21.94 -18.28 -12.49
N ASN A 6 21.28 -19.08 -11.64
CA ASN A 6 20.06 -18.68 -10.93
C ASN A 6 20.30 -18.12 -9.51
N PHE A 7 21.53 -18.16 -8.98
CA PHE A 7 21.80 -17.82 -7.58
C PHE A 7 22.06 -16.33 -7.30
N THR A 8 22.34 -15.52 -8.31
CA THR A 8 22.49 -14.05 -8.13
C THR A 8 21.28 -13.27 -8.63
N LEU A 9 20.67 -13.66 -9.75
CA LEU A 9 19.53 -12.92 -10.32
C LEU A 9 18.18 -13.28 -9.68
N GLN A 10 18.03 -14.46 -9.06
CA GLN A 10 16.76 -14.92 -8.49
C GLN A 10 16.69 -14.81 -6.96
N SER A 11 17.86 -14.75 -6.29
CA SER A 11 17.96 -14.50 -4.84
C SER A 11 17.67 -13.05 -4.47
N VAL A 12 18.07 -12.13 -5.34
CA VAL A 12 17.86 -10.68 -5.16
C VAL A 12 16.35 -10.32 -5.15
N PRO A 13 15.54 -10.78 -6.13
CA PRO A 13 14.08 -10.60 -6.11
C PRO A 13 13.40 -11.16 -4.87
N LYS A 14 13.87 -12.29 -4.31
CA LYS A 14 13.26 -12.89 -3.11
C LYS A 14 13.48 -12.04 -1.86
N ILE A 15 14.66 -11.46 -1.69
CA ILE A 15 14.95 -10.54 -0.57
C ILE A 15 14.14 -9.25 -0.73
N PHE A 16 14.07 -8.71 -1.95
CA PHE A 16 13.24 -7.53 -2.25
C PHE A 16 11.75 -7.81 -2.07
N ALA A 17 11.27 -9.01 -2.43
CA ALA A 17 9.90 -9.41 -2.21
C ALA A 17 9.57 -9.53 -0.71
N GLY A 18 10.47 -10.10 0.10
CA GLY A 18 10.32 -10.14 1.56
C GLY A 18 10.29 -8.75 2.19
N LEU A 19 11.19 -7.86 1.75
CA LEU A 19 11.23 -6.46 2.21
C LEU A 19 9.97 -5.69 1.80
N ALA A 20 9.53 -5.85 0.54
CA ALA A 20 8.31 -5.23 0.02
C ALA A 20 7.07 -5.72 0.77
N CYS A 21 7.02 -7.02 1.12
CA CYS A 21 5.94 -7.63 1.89
C CYS A 21 5.79 -6.95 3.26
N TYR A 22 6.91 -6.72 3.95
CA TYR A 22 6.93 -5.98 5.22
C TYR A 22 6.59 -4.50 5.05
N ALA A 23 7.15 -3.85 4.02
CA ALA A 23 6.92 -2.43 3.74
C ALA A 23 5.44 -2.13 3.42
N VAL A 24 4.77 -2.98 2.64
CA VAL A 24 3.34 -2.84 2.32
C VAL A 24 2.49 -2.96 3.59
N ARG A 25 2.82 -3.90 4.48
CA ARG A 25 2.12 -4.10 5.75
C ARG A 25 2.25 -2.88 6.66
N PHE A 26 3.44 -2.30 6.74
CA PHE A 26 3.68 -1.04 7.48
C PHE A 26 2.97 0.16 6.83
N ALA A 27 3.03 0.27 5.51
CA ALA A 27 2.42 1.38 4.77
C ALA A 27 0.90 1.46 4.99
N ILE A 28 0.21 0.32 5.04
CA ILE A 28 -1.24 0.27 5.30
C ILE A 28 -1.58 0.81 6.70
N ILE A 29 -0.83 0.41 7.73
CA ILE A 29 -1.05 0.89 9.11
C ILE A 29 -0.88 2.41 9.17
N ILE A 30 0.20 2.92 8.61
CA ILE A 30 0.50 4.36 8.57
C ILE A 30 -0.61 5.11 7.83
N PHE A 31 -1.07 4.58 6.70
CA PHE A 31 -2.15 5.19 5.92
C PHE A 31 -3.44 5.34 6.73
N VAL A 32 -3.86 4.30 7.46
CA VAL A 32 -5.07 4.35 8.29
C VAL A 32 -4.95 5.41 9.38
N VAL A 33 -3.80 5.49 10.07
CA VAL A 33 -3.56 6.52 11.10
C VAL A 33 -3.65 7.92 10.50
N TRP A 34 -3.06 8.12 9.33
CA TRP A 34 -3.07 9.41 8.65
C TRP A 34 -4.47 9.80 8.15
N MET A 35 -5.25 8.83 7.67
CA MET A 35 -6.65 9.04 7.27
C MET A 35 -7.51 9.49 8.46
N VAL A 36 -7.36 8.85 9.62
CA VAL A 36 -8.07 9.26 10.84
C VAL A 36 -7.66 10.67 11.29
N TYR A 37 -6.36 10.96 11.31
CA TYR A 37 -5.85 12.27 11.71
C TYR A 37 -6.38 13.41 10.82
N THR A 38 -6.33 13.21 9.50
CA THR A 38 -6.84 14.21 8.54
C THR A 38 -8.36 14.36 8.62
N GLY A 39 -9.09 13.28 8.86
CA GLY A 39 -10.54 13.31 9.09
C GLY A 39 -10.94 14.14 10.32
N ILE A 40 -10.23 13.96 11.44
CA ILE A 40 -10.47 14.75 12.66
C ILE A 40 -10.15 16.23 12.41
N ARG A 41 -9.02 16.53 11.77
CA ARG A 41 -8.62 17.91 11.44
C ARG A 41 -9.65 18.59 10.53
N PHE A 42 -10.21 17.86 9.57
CA PHE A 42 -11.25 18.35 8.66
C PHE A 42 -12.54 18.74 9.39
N LEU A 43 -12.94 17.97 10.42
CA LEU A 43 -14.12 18.26 11.25
C LEU A 43 -13.89 19.44 12.21
N LEU A 44 -12.65 19.64 12.66
CA LEU A 44 -12.27 20.73 13.58
C LEU A 44 -12.11 22.08 12.87
N SER A 45 -11.83 22.11 11.57
CA SER A 45 -11.67 23.35 10.78
C SER A 45 -12.96 24.16 10.60
N ARG A 46 -14.05 23.84 11.30
CA ARG A 46 -15.36 24.49 11.16
C ARG A 46 -15.33 25.94 11.63
N GLY A 47 -14.94 26.86 10.75
CA GLY A 47 -15.06 28.31 10.94
C GLY A 47 -13.84 29.13 10.51
N ASP A 48 -12.70 28.50 10.23
CA ASP A 48 -11.46 29.21 9.87
C ASP A 48 -11.09 28.98 8.38
N PRO A 49 -11.14 30.00 7.52
CA PRO A 49 -10.88 29.86 6.08
C PRO A 49 -9.47 29.34 5.78
N THR A 50 -8.50 29.57 6.66
CA THR A 50 -7.13 29.04 6.50
C THR A 50 -7.08 27.55 6.80
N ALA A 51 -7.72 27.13 7.90
CA ALA A 51 -7.81 25.73 8.29
C ALA A 51 -8.65 24.90 7.30
N TYR A 52 -9.63 25.51 6.64
CA TYR A 52 -10.40 24.89 5.55
C TYR A 52 -9.56 24.66 4.29
N GLY A 53 -8.75 25.65 3.90
CA GLY A 53 -7.85 25.54 2.76
C GLY A 53 -6.82 24.43 2.94
N GLU A 54 -6.23 24.33 4.13
CA GLU A 54 -5.34 23.23 4.49
C GLU A 54 -6.06 21.88 4.54
N ALA A 55 -7.22 21.81 5.20
CA ALA A 55 -7.99 20.58 5.33
C ALA A 55 -8.41 20.01 3.97
N LYS A 56 -8.78 20.87 3.00
CA LYS A 56 -9.06 20.46 1.62
C LYS A 56 -7.82 19.86 0.95
N LYS A 57 -6.66 20.51 1.07
CA LYS A 57 -5.41 19.96 0.53
C LYS A 57 -5.07 18.61 1.16
N MET A 58 -5.16 18.49 2.49
CA MET A 58 -4.92 17.24 3.21
C MET A 58 -5.89 16.13 2.79
N PHE A 59 -7.16 16.46 2.56
CA PHE A 59 -8.16 15.53 2.06
C PHE A 59 -7.80 15.02 0.65
N PHE A 60 -7.35 15.89 -0.25
CA PHE A 60 -6.85 15.47 -1.57
C PHE A 60 -5.62 14.57 -1.45
N TYR A 61 -4.67 14.87 -0.57
CA TYR A 61 -3.52 13.98 -0.33
C TYR A 61 -3.94 12.62 0.23
N SER A 62 -4.93 12.58 1.13
CA SER A 62 -5.49 11.31 1.62
C SER A 62 -6.19 10.52 0.52
N LEU A 63 -6.91 11.20 -0.39
CA LEU A 63 -7.55 10.57 -1.54
C LEU A 63 -6.52 9.98 -2.51
N VAL A 64 -5.45 10.73 -2.80
CA VAL A 64 -4.33 10.26 -3.64
C VAL A 64 -3.63 9.07 -2.98
N GLY A 65 -3.39 9.11 -1.67
CA GLY A 65 -2.83 7.98 -0.94
C GLY A 65 -3.71 6.73 -1.01
N GLY A 66 -5.03 6.89 -0.87
CA GLY A 66 -5.99 5.81 -1.03
C GLY A 66 -6.00 5.22 -2.44
N LEU A 67 -5.90 6.08 -3.45
CA LEU A 67 -5.83 5.66 -4.85
C LEU A 67 -4.55 4.88 -5.16
N VAL A 68 -3.41 5.27 -4.59
CA VAL A 68 -2.14 4.54 -4.73
C VAL A 68 -2.25 3.14 -4.11
N ILE A 69 -2.80 3.03 -2.89
CA ILE A 69 -2.99 1.73 -2.23
C ILE A 69 -3.94 0.85 -3.04
N TYR A 70 -5.02 1.43 -3.56
CA TYR A 70 -5.94 0.74 -4.45
C TYR A 70 -5.25 0.26 -5.74
N GLY A 71 -4.40 1.09 -6.36
CA GLY A 71 -3.61 0.71 -7.54
C GLY A 71 -2.61 -0.42 -7.26
N VAL A 72 -1.95 -0.40 -6.10
CA VAL A 72 -1.07 -1.52 -5.69
C VAL A 72 -1.88 -2.80 -5.50
N TYR A 73 -3.07 -2.71 -4.89
CA TYR A 73 -3.96 -3.85 -4.72
C TYR A 73 -4.38 -4.47 -6.07
N THR A 74 -4.79 -3.66 -7.04
CA THR A 74 -5.21 -4.18 -8.36
C THR A 74 -4.06 -4.86 -9.09
N ILE A 75 -2.84 -4.33 -8.98
CA ILE A 75 -1.64 -4.95 -9.54
C ILE A 75 -1.40 -6.31 -8.88
N ILE A 76 -1.36 -6.38 -7.54
CA ILE A 76 -1.13 -7.64 -6.80
C ILE A 76 -2.19 -8.68 -7.18
N LEU A 77 -3.47 -8.29 -7.19
CA LEU A 77 -4.57 -9.18 -7.54
C LEU A 77 -4.40 -9.78 -8.94
N THR A 78 -4.02 -8.94 -9.91
CA THR A 78 -3.81 -9.37 -11.30
C THR A 78 -2.68 -10.39 -11.39
N ILE A 79 -1.56 -10.16 -10.71
CA ILE A 79 -0.41 -11.08 -10.74
C ILE A 79 -0.72 -12.37 -9.99
N SER A 80 -1.37 -12.30 -8.83
CA SER A 80 -1.77 -13.48 -8.04
C SER A 80 -2.71 -14.39 -8.82
N LEU A 81 -3.66 -13.81 -9.55
CA LEU A 81 -4.54 -14.55 -10.43
C LEU A 81 -3.76 -15.27 -11.54
N LEU A 82 -2.82 -14.57 -12.19
CA LEU A 82 -2.03 -15.12 -13.29
C LEU A 82 -1.05 -16.22 -12.84
N VAL A 83 -0.45 -16.10 -11.66
CA VAL A 83 0.61 -17.01 -11.19
C VAL A 83 0.06 -18.16 -10.34
N THR A 84 -0.93 -17.91 -9.49
CA THR A 84 -1.37 -18.85 -8.44
C THR A 84 -2.80 -19.36 -8.67
N GLY A 85 -3.56 -18.76 -9.59
CA GLY A 85 -4.94 -19.17 -9.91
C GLY A 85 -5.94 -19.04 -8.75
N SER A 86 -5.60 -18.31 -7.69
CA SER A 86 -6.40 -18.18 -6.46
C SER A 86 -6.57 -16.72 -6.03
N THR A 87 -7.80 -16.33 -5.71
CA THR A 87 -8.18 -14.96 -5.29
C THR A 87 -8.57 -14.93 -3.81
N ASN A 88 -7.71 -15.40 -2.92
CA ASN A 88 -7.99 -15.28 -1.48
C ASN A 88 -7.45 -13.96 -0.93
N LEU A 89 -8.27 -12.91 -0.92
CA LEU A 89 -7.98 -11.68 -0.16
C LEU A 89 -9.18 -11.20 0.65
N PRO A 90 -9.12 -11.36 1.99
CA PRO A 90 -10.05 -10.65 2.86
C PRO A 90 -9.60 -9.22 3.21
N TRP A 91 -8.35 -8.97 3.66
CA TRP A 91 -7.88 -7.62 4.04
C TRP A 91 -6.35 -7.56 4.30
N VAL A 92 -5.59 -8.25 3.43
CA VAL A 92 -4.11 -8.31 3.32
C VAL A 92 -3.38 -9.34 4.22
N PRO A 93 -3.28 -10.59 3.74
CA PRO A 93 -2.15 -11.46 4.03
C PRO A 93 -1.43 -11.80 2.72
N LEU A 94 -0.32 -11.11 2.44
CA LEU A 94 0.66 -11.56 1.46
C LEU A 94 1.30 -12.84 2.04
N SER A 95 0.87 -14.04 1.61
CA SER A 95 1.59 -15.28 1.94
C SER A 95 2.86 -15.33 1.09
N CYS A 96 3.86 -14.60 1.55
CA CYS A 96 5.22 -14.61 1.02
C CYS A 96 5.89 -15.91 1.49
N SER A 97 5.73 -17.02 0.74
CA SER A 97 6.52 -18.26 0.90
C SER A 97 7.64 -18.32 -0.13
#